data_AF-A0A8T4QL42-F1
#
_entry.id   AF-A0A8T4QL42-F1
#
_cell.length_a   1.000
_cell.length_b   1.000
_cell.length_c   1.000
_cell.angle_alpha   90.00
_cell.angle_beta   90.00
_cell.angle_gamma   90.00
#
_symmetry.space_group_name_H-M   'P 1'
#
loop_
_entity.id
_entity.type
_entity.pdbx_description
1 polymer ?
#
loop_
_entity_poly.entity_id
_entity_poly.type
_entity_poly.pdbx_seq_one_letter_code
_entity_poly.pdbx_strand_id
1 'polypeptide(L)'
;LLNKENSKLITKSINWAIGDLGRKKSYDVTIRDAVLGKSTSVNVISREMPKAQELAFAKIDTNLYSSAYSPKELGYKEILGAAFAVNYNDEYANLGINNEFTALVEKTGGKIFDPDDTKGIIEFIKAKSKRIKIDSTDYRWPFAIIAMILFLSEIAIRRYRENIQK
;
A
#
# COMPACT_ATOMS: atom_id res chain seq x y z
N LEU A 1 -21.34 -19.93 18.94
CA LEU A 1 -22.17 -18.73 19.25
C LEU A 1 -21.90 -17.57 18.28
N LEU A 2 -20.65 -17.26 17.93
CA LEU A 2 -20.31 -16.31 16.85
C LEU A 2 -19.89 -17.06 15.58
N ASN A 3 -20.86 -17.33 14.69
CA ASN A 3 -20.62 -17.75 13.31
C ASN A 3 -20.84 -16.53 12.38
N LYS A 4 -20.27 -16.52 11.16
CA LYS A 4 -20.31 -15.39 10.21
C LYS A 4 -21.73 -14.87 9.95
N GLU A 5 -22.71 -15.76 9.87
CA GLU A 5 -24.11 -15.40 9.68
C GLU A 5 -24.76 -14.84 10.95
N ASN A 6 -24.54 -15.49 12.11
CA ASN A 6 -25.11 -15.08 13.39
C ASN A 6 -24.51 -13.74 13.88
N SER A 7 -23.25 -13.47 13.56
CA SER A 7 -22.55 -12.24 13.93
C SER A 7 -23.24 -10.99 13.37
N LYS A 8 -23.74 -11.08 12.12
CA LYS A 8 -24.45 -9.97 11.47
C LYS A 8 -25.81 -9.70 12.14
N LEU A 9 -26.53 -10.75 12.51
CA LEU A 9 -27.82 -10.63 13.20
C LEU A 9 -27.64 -10.04 14.59
N ILE A 10 -26.69 -10.57 15.38
CA ILE A 10 -26.41 -10.07 16.73
C ILE A 10 -25.98 -8.59 16.68
N THR A 11 -25.08 -8.22 15.76
CA THR A 11 -24.62 -6.83 15.60
C THR A 11 -25.77 -5.88 15.22
N LYS A 12 -26.66 -6.31 14.31
CA LYS A 12 -27.84 -5.50 13.93
C LYS A 12 -28.83 -5.35 15.09
N SER A 13 -29.08 -6.41 15.85
CA SER A 13 -29.97 -6.37 17.01
C SER A 13 -29.42 -5.46 18.11
N ILE A 14 -28.11 -5.48 18.36
CA ILE A 14 -27.46 -4.58 19.30
C ILE A 14 -27.55 -3.12 18.82
N ASN A 15 -27.22 -2.84 17.55
CA ASN A 15 -27.36 -1.50 16.98
C ASN A 15 -28.79 -0.98 17.03
N TRP A 16 -29.78 -1.85 16.78
CA TRP A 16 -31.19 -1.49 16.91
C TRP A 16 -31.60 -1.21 18.36
N ALA A 17 -31.12 -2.02 19.31
CA ALA A 17 -31.39 -1.87 20.74
C ALA A 17 -30.77 -0.58 21.32
N ILE A 18 -29.58 -0.18 20.85
CA ILE A 18 -28.94 1.09 21.21
C ILE A 18 -29.69 2.27 20.56
N GLY A 19 -30.08 2.10 19.29
CA GLY A 19 -30.80 3.11 18.53
C GLY A 19 -29.98 4.39 18.29
N ASP A 20 -30.66 5.45 17.86
CA ASP A 20 -30.06 6.77 17.71
C ASP A 20 -30.10 7.52 19.05
N LEU A 21 -28.94 7.67 19.70
CA LEU A 21 -28.79 8.36 20.97
C LEU A 21 -29.12 9.86 20.86
N GLY A 22 -29.09 10.44 19.66
CA GLY A 22 -29.47 11.83 19.40
C GLY A 22 -30.97 12.10 19.58
N ARG A 23 -31.83 11.09 19.50
CA ARG A 23 -33.31 11.24 19.47
C ARG A 23 -33.89 11.98 20.69
N LYS A 24 -33.25 11.88 21.87
CA LYS A 24 -33.73 12.52 23.11
C LYS A 24 -33.05 13.86 23.41
N LYS A 25 -32.09 14.30 22.61
CA LYS A 25 -31.42 15.57 22.83
C LYS A 25 -32.32 16.73 22.41
N SER A 26 -32.45 17.72 23.29
CA SER A 26 -33.13 18.99 23.01
C SER A 26 -32.30 19.93 22.13
N TYR A 27 -31.00 19.69 22.04
CA TYR A 27 -30.04 20.42 21.22
C TYR A 27 -28.98 19.46 20.69
N ASP A 28 -28.77 19.43 19.38
CA ASP A 28 -27.72 18.64 18.74
C ASP A 28 -27.32 19.31 17.41
N VAL A 29 -26.03 19.30 17.10
CA VAL A 29 -25.49 19.89 15.87
C VAL A 29 -24.76 18.82 15.09
N THR A 30 -25.23 18.57 13.88
CA THR A 30 -24.69 17.55 12.99
C THR A 30 -24.14 18.21 11.75
N ILE A 31 -22.83 18.07 11.56
CA ILE A 31 -22.09 18.59 10.43
C ILE A 31 -21.31 17.42 9.83
N ARG A 32 -21.40 17.23 8.52
CA ARG A 32 -20.55 16.26 7.81
C ARG A 32 -19.22 16.92 7.49
N ASP A 33 -18.14 16.14 7.51
CA ASP A 33 -16.84 16.60 7.04
C ASP A 33 -16.96 17.24 5.66
N ALA A 34 -16.27 18.36 5.50
CA ALA A 34 -16.39 19.22 4.35
C ALA A 34 -15.15 19.10 3.47
N VAL A 35 -15.31 19.50 2.22
CA VAL A 35 -14.22 19.57 1.24
C VAL A 35 -13.98 21.04 0.95
N LEU A 36 -12.72 21.44 0.84
CA LEU A 36 -12.34 22.81 0.52
C LEU A 36 -13.08 23.32 -0.72
N GLY A 37 -13.78 24.44 -0.59
CA GLY A 37 -14.54 25.05 -1.68
C GLY A 37 -15.89 24.38 -2.02
N LYS A 38 -16.28 23.29 -1.34
CA LYS A 38 -17.61 22.67 -1.50
C LYS A 38 -18.51 22.97 -0.32
N SER A 39 -19.77 23.29 -0.62
CA SER A 39 -20.77 23.54 0.41
C SER A 39 -21.12 22.25 1.17
N THR A 40 -21.06 22.30 2.50
CA THR A 40 -21.56 21.25 3.41
C THR A 40 -22.83 21.73 4.11
N SER A 41 -23.70 20.79 4.50
CA SER A 41 -24.90 21.10 5.26
C SER A 41 -24.65 21.03 6.76
N VAL A 42 -25.04 22.09 7.45
CA VAL A 42 -25.02 22.22 8.91
C VAL A 42 -26.45 22.03 9.41
N ASN A 43 -26.72 20.92 10.08
CA ASN A 43 -28.04 20.61 10.61
C ASN A 43 -28.06 20.80 12.12
N VAL A 44 -29.01 21.59 12.62
CA VAL A 44 -29.13 21.94 14.03
C VAL A 44 -30.52 21.56 14.51
N ILE A 45 -30.57 20.68 15.51
CA ILE A 45 -31.78 20.39 16.26
C ILE A 45 -31.86 21.39 17.42
N SER A 46 -32.92 22.21 17.46
CA SER A 46 -33.13 23.21 18.51
C SER A 46 -34.60 23.62 18.60
N ARG A 47 -35.08 23.98 19.79
CA ARG A 47 -36.43 24.55 19.97
C ARG A 47 -36.53 25.99 19.47
N GLU A 48 -35.42 26.72 19.55
CA GLU A 48 -35.30 28.11 19.12
C GLU A 48 -34.45 28.22 17.86
N MET A 49 -34.63 29.32 17.10
CA MET A 49 -33.87 29.55 15.88
C MET A 49 -32.38 29.74 16.21
N PRO A 50 -31.48 28.85 15.73
CA PRO A 50 -30.06 28.94 16.02
C PRO A 50 -29.44 30.16 15.31
N LYS A 51 -28.51 30.82 15.99
CA LYS A 51 -27.75 31.95 15.47
C LYS A 51 -26.27 31.58 15.46
N ALA A 52 -25.65 31.57 14.28
CA ALA A 52 -24.20 31.44 14.14
C ALA A 52 -23.68 32.57 13.24
N GLN A 53 -22.43 32.95 13.46
CA GLN A 53 -21.79 34.03 12.70
C GLN A 53 -21.72 33.62 11.22
N GLU A 54 -22.19 34.50 10.34
CA GLU A 54 -22.17 34.30 8.87
C GLU A 54 -23.00 33.14 8.31
N LEU A 55 -23.90 32.53 9.11
CA LEU A 55 -24.77 31.44 8.67
C LEU A 55 -26.25 31.80 8.83
N ALA A 56 -27.00 31.70 7.73
CA ALA A 56 -28.45 31.83 7.73
C ALA A 56 -29.08 30.43 7.79
N PHE A 57 -29.86 30.18 8.84
CA PHE A 57 -30.54 28.89 9.04
C PHE A 57 -31.98 28.94 8.53
N ALA A 58 -32.35 27.93 7.74
CA ALA A 58 -33.72 27.70 7.31
C ALA A 58 -34.34 26.55 8.11
N LYS A 59 -35.60 26.70 8.54
CA LYS A 59 -36.32 25.62 9.22
C LYS A 59 -36.78 24.58 8.20
N ILE A 60 -36.31 23.35 8.34
CA ILE A 60 -36.62 22.24 7.43
C ILE A 60 -37.59 21.24 8.04
N ASP A 61 -37.67 21.15 9.38
CA ASP A 61 -38.64 20.31 10.09
C ASP A 61 -38.93 20.87 11.50
N THR A 62 -39.74 20.15 12.27
CA THR A 62 -40.06 20.41 13.67
C THR A 62 -38.78 20.36 14.50
N ASN A 63 -38.33 21.53 14.96
CA ASN A 63 -37.08 21.73 15.68
C ASN A 63 -35.80 21.41 14.89
N LEU A 64 -35.86 21.32 13.55
CA LEU A 64 -34.68 21.07 12.72
C LEU A 64 -34.43 22.25 11.77
N TYR A 65 -33.21 22.77 11.83
CA TYR A 65 -32.75 23.88 11.00
C TYR A 65 -31.54 23.44 10.18
N SER A 66 -31.44 23.91 8.95
CA SER A 66 -30.33 23.61 8.05
C SER A 66 -29.73 24.90 7.48
N SER A 67 -28.41 24.90 7.32
CA SER A 67 -27.67 25.96 6.65
C SER A 67 -26.57 25.37 5.77
N ALA A 68 -26.13 26.16 4.79
CA ALA A 68 -25.05 25.79 3.88
C ALA A 68 -23.77 26.54 4.30
N TYR A 69 -22.69 25.80 4.54
CA TYR A 69 -21.39 26.35 4.88
C TYR A 69 -20.36 25.95 3.82
N SER A 70 -19.68 26.93 3.24
CA SER A 70 -18.60 26.71 2.28
C SER A 70 -17.25 27.07 2.91
N PRO A 71 -16.41 26.08 3.26
CA PRO A 71 -15.13 26.34 3.89
C PRO A 71 -14.12 26.93 2.90
N LYS A 72 -13.40 27.97 3.35
CA LYS A 72 -12.33 28.64 2.59
C LYS A 72 -10.92 28.21 3.01
N GLU A 73 -10.81 27.47 4.10
CA GLU A 73 -9.54 27.06 4.70
C GLU A 73 -9.62 25.60 5.15
N LEU A 74 -8.49 24.90 5.05
CA LEU A 74 -8.31 23.52 5.49
C LEU A 74 -8.15 23.43 7.01
N GLY A 75 -8.42 22.24 7.56
CA GLY A 75 -8.19 21.92 8.98
C GLY A 75 -9.47 21.68 9.76
N TYR A 76 -9.35 21.63 11.09
CA TYR A 76 -10.48 21.44 11.99
C TYR A 76 -11.18 22.77 12.26
N LYS A 77 -12.50 22.78 12.07
CA LYS A 77 -13.34 23.93 12.39
C LYS A 77 -14.46 23.51 13.32
N GLU A 78 -15.00 24.47 14.05
CA GLU A 78 -16.08 24.26 14.99
C GLU A 78 -17.21 25.26 14.71
N ILE A 79 -18.44 24.76 14.60
CA ILE A 79 -19.63 25.58 14.46
C ILE A 79 -20.63 25.11 15.52
N LEU A 80 -21.11 26.03 16.35
CA LEU A 80 -22.16 25.76 17.36
C LEU A 80 -21.82 24.57 18.30
N GLY A 81 -20.54 24.39 18.64
CA GLY A 81 -20.09 23.27 19.49
C GLY A 81 -19.83 21.95 18.76
N ALA A 82 -20.08 21.87 17.45
CA ALA A 82 -19.76 20.70 16.63
C ALA A 82 -18.46 20.93 15.84
N ALA A 83 -17.47 20.10 16.12
CA ALA A 83 -16.23 20.04 15.36
C ALA A 83 -16.39 19.20 14.09
N PHE A 84 -15.81 19.66 12.98
CA PHE A 84 -15.75 18.94 11.71
C PHE A 84 -14.41 19.22 11.02
N ALA A 85 -14.00 18.30 10.15
CA ALA A 85 -12.78 18.48 9.37
C ALA A 85 -13.09 19.05 7.98
N VAL A 86 -12.24 19.96 7.52
CA VAL A 86 -12.20 20.41 6.14
C VAL A 86 -11.01 19.75 5.44
N ASN A 87 -11.32 18.82 4.55
CA ASN A 87 -10.35 18.06 3.78
C ASN A 87 -10.04 18.72 2.43
N TYR A 88 -8.94 18.24 1.83
CA TYR A 88 -8.49 18.61 0.49
C TYR A 88 -9.52 18.20 -0.59
N ASN A 89 -9.35 18.73 -1.81
CA ASN A 89 -10.27 18.48 -2.91
C ASN A 89 -10.41 16.98 -3.24
N ASP A 90 -11.61 16.54 -3.62
CA ASP A 90 -11.95 15.14 -3.88
C ASP A 90 -11.08 14.49 -4.97
N GLU A 91 -10.52 15.29 -5.88
CA GLU A 91 -9.59 14.83 -6.91
C GLU A 91 -8.36 14.12 -6.31
N TYR A 92 -7.90 14.57 -5.14
CA TYR A 92 -6.79 13.95 -4.43
C TYR A 92 -7.22 12.77 -3.55
N ALA A 93 -8.52 12.56 -3.32
CA ALA A 93 -8.99 11.46 -2.48
C ALA A 93 -8.65 10.08 -3.07
N ASN A 94 -8.54 10.00 -4.39
CA ASN A 94 -8.16 8.77 -5.11
C ASN A 94 -6.68 8.75 -5.53
N LEU A 95 -5.91 9.80 -5.21
CA LEU A 95 -4.48 9.83 -5.47
C LEU A 95 -3.74 9.11 -4.34
N GLY A 96 -3.69 7.78 -4.44
CA GLY A 96 -2.94 6.90 -3.56
C GLY A 96 -2.08 5.92 -4.36
N ILE A 97 -1.34 5.05 -3.67
CA ILE A 97 -0.59 3.97 -4.32
C ILE A 97 -1.61 3.04 -4.98
N ASN A 98 -1.58 2.96 -6.31
CA ASN A 98 -2.41 2.02 -7.04
C ASN A 98 -1.90 0.59 -6.74
N ASN A 99 -2.72 -0.25 -6.12
CA ASN A 99 -2.37 -1.64 -5.83
C ASN A 99 -2.01 -2.44 -7.10
N GLU A 100 -2.57 -2.08 -8.27
CA GLU A 100 -2.21 -2.68 -9.55
C GLU A 100 -0.78 -2.33 -9.97
N PHE A 101 -0.31 -1.13 -9.63
CA PHE A 101 1.07 -0.70 -9.87
C PHE A 101 2.04 -1.52 -9.03
N THR A 102 1.73 -1.73 -7.74
CA THR A 102 2.52 -2.61 -6.86
C THR A 102 2.62 -4.03 -7.42
N ALA A 103 1.49 -4.61 -7.84
CA ALA A 103 1.46 -5.94 -8.43
C ALA A 103 2.24 -6.04 -9.76
N LEU A 104 2.24 -4.98 -10.58
CA LEU A 104 3.01 -4.90 -11.81
C LEU A 104 4.52 -4.86 -11.55
N VAL A 105 4.95 -4.05 -10.57
CA VAL A 105 6.37 -3.95 -10.17
C VAL A 105 6.89 -5.29 -9.66
N GLU A 106 6.11 -6.00 -8.84
CA GLU A 106 6.48 -7.34 -8.36
C GLU A 106 6.60 -8.36 -9.51
N LYS A 107 5.65 -8.34 -10.46
CA LYS A 107 5.68 -9.24 -11.64
C LYS A 107 6.88 -8.99 -12.56
N THR A 108 7.35 -7.75 -12.66
CA THR A 108 8.55 -7.42 -13.45
C THR A 108 9.85 -7.72 -12.69
N GLY A 109 9.77 -8.29 -11.49
CA GLY A 109 10.93 -8.60 -10.65
C GLY A 109 11.59 -7.36 -10.04
N GLY A 110 10.85 -6.26 -9.97
CA GLY A 110 11.15 -5.08 -9.17
C GLY A 110 10.61 -5.23 -7.75
N LYS A 111 11.04 -4.35 -6.85
CA LYS A 111 10.60 -4.30 -5.44
C LYS A 111 10.35 -2.84 -5.07
N ILE A 112 9.26 -2.58 -4.35
CA ILE A 112 8.95 -1.26 -3.79
C ILE A 112 9.62 -1.17 -2.42
N PHE A 113 10.23 -0.02 -2.15
CA PHE A 113 10.87 0.28 -0.87
C PHE A 113 10.25 1.54 -0.30
N ASP A 114 10.03 1.53 1.01
CA ASP A 114 9.75 2.78 1.72
C ASP A 114 10.99 3.67 1.71
N PRO A 115 10.82 5.01 1.79
CA PRO A 115 11.95 5.94 1.80
C PRO A 115 13.01 5.63 2.87
N ASP A 116 12.60 5.02 3.98
CA ASP A 116 13.45 4.68 5.11
C ASP A 116 14.11 3.28 5.02
N ASP A 117 13.70 2.42 4.07
CA ASP A 117 14.23 1.05 3.94
C ASP A 117 15.55 0.98 3.14
N THR A 118 16.56 1.65 3.66
CA THR A 118 17.90 1.69 3.07
C THR A 118 18.58 0.31 3.03
N LYS A 119 18.33 -0.55 4.03
CA LYS A 119 18.91 -1.89 4.12
C LYS A 119 18.35 -2.83 3.04
N GLY A 120 17.03 -2.82 2.83
CA GLY A 120 16.36 -3.61 1.80
C GLY A 120 16.84 -3.25 0.40
N ILE A 121 17.07 -1.95 0.13
CA ILE A 121 17.60 -1.47 -1.15
C ILE A 121 19.01 -2.05 -1.40
N ILE A 122 19.91 -1.97 -0.42
CA ILE A 122 21.29 -2.46 -0.54
C ILE A 122 21.31 -3.97 -0.80
N GLU A 123 20.48 -4.73 -0.09
CA GLU A 123 20.42 -6.19 -0.25
C GLU A 123 19.88 -6.59 -1.63
N PHE A 124 18.83 -5.90 -2.12
CA PHE A 124 18.28 -6.13 -3.45
C PHE A 124 19.29 -5.83 -4.56
N ILE A 125 20.05 -4.73 -4.44
CA ILE A 125 21.13 -4.40 -5.37
C ILE A 125 22.21 -5.48 -5.35
N LYS A 126 22.65 -5.92 -4.17
CA LYS A 126 23.66 -7.00 -4.04
C LYS A 126 23.19 -8.31 -4.68
N ALA A 127 21.91 -8.67 -4.50
CA ALA A 127 21.33 -9.87 -5.08
C ALA A 127 21.28 -9.80 -6.62
N LYS A 128 20.83 -8.68 -7.18
CA LYS A 128 20.78 -8.45 -8.65
C LYS A 128 22.17 -8.28 -9.28
N SER A 129 23.14 -7.75 -8.54
CA SER A 129 24.51 -7.50 -9.01
C SER A 129 25.38 -8.75 -9.09
N LYS A 130 24.93 -9.89 -8.52
CA LYS A 130 25.62 -11.19 -8.61
C LYS A 130 25.50 -11.75 -10.03
N ARG A 131 26.29 -11.20 -10.95
CA ARG A 131 26.41 -11.67 -12.34
C ARG A 131 27.11 -13.02 -12.33
N ILE A 132 26.42 -14.07 -12.77
CA ILE A 132 26.99 -15.40 -12.93
C ILE A 132 28.02 -15.31 -14.06
N LYS A 133 29.30 -15.32 -13.71
CA LYS A 133 30.39 -15.49 -14.68
C LYS A 133 30.52 -17.00 -14.92
N ILE A 134 30.00 -17.47 -16.05
CA ILE A 134 30.20 -18.86 -16.47
C ILE A 134 31.63 -18.93 -16.99
N ASP A 135 32.56 -19.29 -16.12
CA ASP A 135 33.92 -19.67 -16.54
C ASP A 135 33.87 -21.16 -16.92
N SER A 136 33.94 -21.45 -18.22
CA SER A 136 34.06 -22.81 -18.72
C SER A 136 35.53 -23.23 -18.62
N THR A 137 35.89 -23.96 -17.58
CA THR A 137 37.24 -24.54 -17.45
C THR A 137 37.42 -25.67 -18.45
N ASP A 138 38.37 -25.51 -19.39
CA ASP A 138 38.66 -26.53 -20.41
C ASP A 138 39.59 -27.62 -19.87
N TYR A 139 39.05 -28.82 -19.69
CA TYR A 139 39.79 -30.00 -19.21
C TYR A 139 40.39 -30.85 -20.34
N ARG A 140 40.56 -30.32 -21.56
CA ARG A 140 41.19 -31.06 -22.66
C ARG A 140 42.71 -31.25 -22.50
N TRP A 141 43.39 -30.28 -21.88
CA TRP A 141 44.85 -30.28 -21.78
C TRP A 141 45.47 -31.46 -21.00
N PRO A 142 44.87 -32.01 -19.91
CA PRO A 142 45.43 -33.16 -19.20
C PRO A 142 45.35 -34.44 -20.04
N PHE A 143 44.26 -34.64 -20.80
CA PHE A 143 44.11 -35.78 -21.71
C PHE A 143 45.14 -35.73 -22.85
N ALA A 144 45.41 -34.53 -23.38
CA ALA A 144 46.45 -34.35 -24.40
C ALA A 144 47.85 -34.74 -23.88
N ILE A 145 48.18 -34.38 -22.63
CA ILE A 145 49.46 -34.75 -22.00
C ILE A 145 49.57 -36.26 -21.82
N ILE A 146 48.50 -36.92 -21.34
CA ILE A 146 48.50 -38.38 -21.16
C ILE A 146 48.72 -39.10 -22.50
N ALA A 147 48.00 -38.68 -23.55
CA ALA A 147 48.16 -39.25 -24.89
C ALA A 147 49.59 -39.07 -25.42
N MET A 148 50.19 -37.91 -25.18
CA MET A 148 51.57 -37.62 -25.59
C MET A 148 52.59 -38.52 -24.87
N ILE A 149 52.43 -38.75 -23.56
CA ILE A 149 53.31 -39.64 -22.78
C ILE A 149 53.21 -41.09 -23.27
N LEU A 150 51.99 -41.57 -23.54
CA LEU A 150 51.77 -42.92 -24.06
C LEU A 150 52.45 -43.11 -25.42
N PHE A 151 52.29 -42.15 -26.33
CA PHE A 151 52.91 -42.19 -27.65
C PHE A 151 54.44 -42.18 -27.58
N LEU A 152 55.04 -41.33 -26.75
CA LEU A 152 56.50 -41.28 -26.57
C LEU A 152 57.03 -42.57 -25.94
N SER A 153 56.29 -43.15 -24.99
CA SER A 153 56.67 -44.41 -24.35
C SER A 153 56.64 -45.57 -25.33
N GLU A 154 55.63 -45.63 -26.20
CA GLU A 154 55.54 -46.64 -27.27
C GLU A 154 56.74 -46.56 -28.22
N ILE A 155 57.09 -45.36 -28.68
CA ILE A 155 58.25 -45.16 -29.56
C ILE A 155 59.54 -45.57 -28.85
N ALA A 156 59.73 -45.18 -27.59
CA ALA A 156 60.91 -45.53 -26.81
C ALA A 156 61.06 -47.06 -26.67
N ILE A 157 59.97 -47.76 -26.35
CA ILE A 157 59.94 -49.22 -26.23
C ILE A 157 60.27 -49.87 -27.58
N ARG A 158 59.64 -49.40 -28.66
CA ARG A 158 59.89 -49.92 -30.01
C ARG A 158 61.34 -49.72 -30.42
N ARG A 159 61.90 -48.54 -30.17
CA ARG A 159 63.29 -48.20 -30.50
C ARG A 159 64.29 -49.03 -29.70
N TYR A 160 64.02 -49.26 -28.41
CA TYR A 160 64.85 -50.10 -27.55
C TYR A 160 64.85 -51.56 -28.03
N ARG A 161 63.68 -52.11 -28.41
CA ARG A 161 63.58 -53.46 -28.97
C ARG A 161 64.32 -53.61 -30.30
N GLU A 162 64.21 -52.63 -31.20
CA GLU A 162 64.93 -52.62 -32.48
C GLU A 162 66.45 -52.56 -32.30
N ASN A 163 66.96 -51.81 -31.31
CA ASN A 163 68.39 -51.71 -31.02
C ASN A 163 68.97 -52.95 -30.31
N ILE A 164 68.16 -53.74 -29.59
CA ILE A 164 68.59 -55.00 -28.95
C ILE A 164 68.61 -56.18 -29.93
N GLN A 165 67.80 -56.13 -30.99
CA GLN A 165 67.72 -57.19 -32.00
C GLN A 165 68.75 -57.03 -33.14
N LYS A 166 69.58 -55.99 -33.10
CA LYS A 166 70.77 -55.82 -33.96
C LYS A 166 72.02 -56.26 -33.21
#